data_AF-A0AAU2S3B0-F1
#
_entry.id   AF-A0AAU2S3B0-F1
#
_cell.length_a   1.000
_cell.length_b   1.000
_cell.length_c   1.000
_cell.angle_alpha   90.00
_cell.angle_beta   90.00
_cell.angle_gamma   90.00
#
_symmetry.space_group_name_H-M   'P 1'
#
loop_
_entity.id
_entity.type
_entity.pdbx_description
1 polymer ?
#
loop_
_entity_poly.entity_id
_entity_poly.type
_entity_poly.pdbx_seq_one_letter_code
_entity_poly.pdbx_strand_id
1 'polypeptide(L)' 'MVRTGHHRLRRVAIAVLLLAPAAGLLWVPLYAGAEPRLAGTPFFYWYQLAWVPGCGLCLLAAYALTDRHRR' A
#
# COMPACT_ATOMS: atom_id res chain seq x y z
N MET A 1 -6.89 -25.87 -21.24
CA MET A 1 -6.01 -24.67 -21.30
C MET A 1 -6.41 -23.68 -20.20
N VAL A 2 -5.93 -23.82 -18.95
CA VAL A 2 -6.26 -22.91 -17.82
C VAL A 2 -5.02 -22.69 -16.94
N ARG A 3 -3.96 -22.08 -17.50
CA ARG A 3 -2.74 -21.72 -16.74
C ARG A 3 -2.42 -20.22 -16.77
N THR A 4 -3.21 -19.43 -17.51
CA THR A 4 -2.95 -18.01 -17.79
C THR A 4 -3.51 -17.05 -16.73
N GLY A 5 -4.48 -17.49 -15.91
CA GLY A 5 -5.15 -16.62 -14.93
C GLY A 5 -4.26 -16.19 -13.77
N HIS A 6 -3.46 -17.11 -13.21
CA HIS A 6 -2.66 -16.85 -12.01
C HIS A 6 -1.55 -15.82 -12.22
N HIS A 7 -0.94 -15.77 -13.41
CA HIS A 7 0.09 -14.77 -13.71
C HIS A 7 -0.48 -13.36 -13.88
N ARG A 8 -1.68 -13.23 -14.47
CA ARG A 8 -2.38 -11.93 -14.57
C ARG A 8 -2.81 -11.45 -13.19
N LEU A 9 -3.43 -12.31 -12.38
CA LEU A 9 -3.83 -11.98 -11.01
C LEU A 9 -2.65 -11.52 -10.15
N ARG A 10 -1.51 -12.20 -10.24
CA ARG A 10 -0.30 -11.82 -9.50
C ARG A 10 0.27 -10.47 -9.92
N ARG A 11 0.30 -10.18 -11.23
CA ARG A 11 0.75 -8.87 -11.75
C ARG A 11 -0.19 -7.75 -11.30
N VAL A 12 -1.50 -7.98 -11.34
CA VAL A 12 -2.50 -7.04 -10.83
C VAL A 12 -2.30 -6.81 -9.33
N ALA A 13 -2.11 -7.86 -8.54
CA ALA A 13 -1.83 -7.73 -7.10
C ALA A 13 -0.57 -6.89 -6.83
N ILE A 14 0.53 -7.14 -7.54
CA ILE A 14 1.77 -6.35 -7.43
C ILE A 14 1.50 -4.88 -7.79
N ALA A 15 0.80 -4.62 -8.90
CA ALA A 15 0.47 -3.26 -9.32
C ALA A 15 -0.38 -2.54 -8.27
N VAL A 16 -1.38 -3.21 -7.70
CA VAL A 16 -2.22 -2.67 -6.62
C VAL A 16 -1.38 -2.37 -5.37
N LEU A 17 -0.51 -3.28 -4.94
CA LEU A 17 0.36 -3.03 -3.78
C LEU A 17 1.29 -1.85 -3.96
N LEU A 18 1.84 -1.66 -5.17
CA LEU A 18 2.72 -0.53 -5.47
C LEU A 18 1.97 0.79 -5.62
N LEU A 19 0.70 0.75 -6.06
CA LEU A 19 -0.15 1.93 -6.19
C LEU A 19 -0.86 2.31 -4.89
N ALA A 20 -1.05 1.37 -3.96
CA ALA A 20 -1.76 1.60 -2.71
C ALA A 20 -1.18 2.77 -1.88
N PRO A 21 0.15 2.92 -1.72
CA PRO A 21 0.71 4.06 -1.01
C PRO A 21 0.46 5.38 -1.72
N ALA A 22 0.64 5.41 -3.05
CA ALA A 22 0.36 6.62 -3.83
C ALA A 22 -1.12 7.02 -3.71
N ALA A 23 -2.04 6.06 -3.80
CA ALA A 23 -3.47 6.30 -3.65
C ALA A 23 -3.82 6.80 -2.23
N GLY A 24 -3.23 6.20 -1.19
CA GLY A 24 -3.45 6.62 0.19
C GLY A 24 -2.95 8.03 0.49
N LEU A 25 -1.82 8.42 -0.09
CA LEU A 25 -1.23 9.76 0.03
C LEU A 25 -1.85 10.81 -0.92
N LEU A 26 -2.53 10.40 -2.00
CA LEU A 26 -3.22 11.36 -2.90
C LEU A 26 -4.63 11.69 -2.41
N TRP A 27 -5.22 10.85 -1.57
CA TRP A 27 -6.60 10.99 -1.12
C TRP A 27 -6.72 11.97 0.05
N VAL A 28 -6.29 13.22 -0.20
CA VAL A 28 -6.29 14.34 0.74
C VAL A 28 -7.58 14.46 1.57
N PRO A 29 -8.81 14.37 1.01
CA PRO A 29 -10.02 14.55 1.82
C PRO A 29 -10.22 13.47 2.90
N LEU A 30 -9.57 12.31 2.80
CA LEU A 30 -9.63 11.29 3.87
C LEU A 30 -8.89 11.74 5.12
N TYR A 31 -7.82 12.53 4.97
CA TYR A 31 -6.95 12.89 6.09
C TYR A 31 -6.74 14.39 6.32
N ALA A 32 -7.45 15.23 5.58
CA ALA A 32 -7.49 16.68 5.79
C ALA A 32 -8.19 17.09 7.10
N GLY A 33 -8.84 16.14 7.80
CA GLY A 33 -9.48 16.39 9.09
C GLY A 33 -8.47 16.66 10.21
N ALA A 34 -8.84 17.55 11.13
CA ALA A 34 -8.10 17.74 12.37
C ALA A 34 -8.29 16.57 13.35
N GLU A 35 -9.35 15.78 13.17
CA GLU A 35 -9.68 14.59 13.96
C GLU A 35 -9.64 13.34 13.07
N PRO A 36 -9.23 12.18 13.60
CA PRO A 36 -8.83 11.91 14.99
C PRO A 36 -7.39 12.35 15.34
N ARG A 37 -7.23 12.92 16.54
CA ARG A 37 -5.91 13.25 17.10
C ARG A 37 -5.33 12.05 17.84
N LEU A 38 -4.07 11.73 17.58
CA LEU A 38 -3.31 10.71 18.30
C LEU A 38 -2.25 11.38 19.14
N ALA A 39 -2.34 11.23 20.48
CA ALA A 39 -1.41 11.86 21.43
C ALA A 39 -1.22 13.38 21.19
N GLY A 40 -2.29 14.09 20.81
CA GLY A 40 -2.25 15.52 20.49
C GLY A 40 -1.83 15.86 19.06
N THR A 41 -1.36 14.88 18.28
CA THR A 41 -0.97 15.05 16.87
C THR A 41 -2.19 14.95 15.94
N PRO A 42 -2.42 15.93 15.04
CA PRO A 42 -3.49 15.87 14.04
C PRO A 42 -3.39 14.69 13.09
N PHE A 43 -4.54 14.27 12.55
CA PHE A 43 -4.67 13.13 11.65
C PHE A 43 -3.70 13.14 10.47
N PHE A 44 -3.59 14.28 9.80
CA PHE A 44 -2.68 14.50 8.68
C PHE A 44 -1.25 13.99 8.93
N TYR A 45 -0.66 14.33 10.07
CA TYR A 45 0.76 14.04 10.35
C TYR A 45 0.99 12.57 10.67
N TRP A 46 0.20 12.02 11.59
CA TRP A 46 0.41 10.64 12.00
C TRP A 46 0.02 9.67 10.89
N TYR A 47 -0.96 10.03 10.05
CA TYR A 47 -1.34 9.23 8.89
C TYR A 47 -0.20 9.15 7.86
N GLN A 48 0.45 10.28 7.54
CA GLN A 48 1.64 10.28 6.69
C GLN A 48 2.79 9.47 7.31
N LEU A 49 2.98 9.58 8.62
CA LEU A 49 4.02 8.82 9.32
C LEU A 49 3.73 7.31 9.31
N ALA A 50 2.45 6.89 9.43
CA ALA A 50 2.02 5.51 9.30
C ALA A 50 2.25 4.95 7.89
N TRP A 51 2.19 5.80 6.86
CA TRP A 51 2.54 5.41 5.50
C TRP A 51 4.03 5.11 5.30
N VAL A 52 4.94 5.57 6.16
CA VAL A 52 6.37 5.23 6.06
C VAL A 52 6.61 3.72 6.17
N PRO A 53 6.20 3.03 7.26
CA PRO A 53 6.25 1.57 7.30
C PRO A 53 5.25 0.93 6.33
N GLY A 54 4.11 1.58 6.05
CA GLY A 54 3.13 1.11 5.07
C GLY A 54 3.72 0.89 3.67
N CYS A 55 4.48 1.86 3.15
CA CYS A 55 5.21 1.74 1.89
C CYS A 55 6.19 0.56 1.91
N GLY A 56 6.93 0.41 3.00
CA GLY A 56 7.87 -0.71 3.18
C GLY A 56 7.16 -2.07 3.16
N LEU A 57 6.04 -2.20 3.88
CA LEU A 57 5.22 -3.42 3.88
C LEU A 57 4.63 -3.71 2.49
N CYS A 58 4.13 -2.68 1.80
CA CYS A 58 3.64 -2.82 0.42
C CYS A 58 4.74 -3.32 -0.52
N LEU A 59 5.94 -2.75 -0.42
CA LEU A 59 7.09 -3.18 -1.22
C LEU A 59 7.54 -4.60 -0.86
N LEU A 60 7.64 -4.93 0.43
CA LEU A 60 8.02 -6.26 0.90
C LEU A 60 7.02 -7.33 0.43
N ALA A 61 5.73 -7.05 0.51
CA ALA A 61 4.70 -7.97 0.04
C ALA A 61 4.73 -8.11 -1.49
N ALA A 62 4.96 -7.02 -2.24
CA ALA A 62 5.15 -7.08 -3.70
C ALA A 62 6.41 -7.89 -4.08
N TYR A 63 7.50 -7.70 -3.33
CA TYR A 63 8.75 -8.45 -3.49
C TYR A 63 8.54 -9.92 -3.20
N ALA A 64 7.94 -10.27 -2.06
CA ALA A 64 7.65 -11.66 -1.69
C ALA A 64 6.78 -12.36 -2.75
N LEU A 65 5.76 -11.67 -3.28
CA LEU A 65 4.91 -12.21 -4.34
C LEU A 65 5.67 -12.44 -5.66
N THR A 66 6.71 -11.66 -5.90
CA THR A 66 7.59 -11.80 -7.07
C THR A 66 8.62 -12.92 -6.88
N ASP A 67 9.23 -13.01 -5.69
CA ASP A 67 10.27 -13.97 -5.33
C ASP A 67 9.76 -15.41 -5.23
N ARG A 68 8.48 -15.61 -4.88
CA ARG A 68 7.81 -16.93 -4.94
C ARG A 68 7.82 -17.58 -6.33
N HIS A 69 8.29 -16.88 -7.36
CA HIS A 69 8.43 -17.39 -8.71
C HIS A 69 9.86 -17.74 -9.13
N ARG A 70 10.87 -17.41 -8.31
CA ARG A 70 12.29 -17.73 -8.57
C ARG A 70 12.81 -18.92 -7.76
N ARG A 71 12.04 -19.43 -6.79
CA ARG A 71 12.27 -20.74 -6.16
C ARG A 71 11.43 -21.80 -6.86
#